data_AF-A0A929DTP8-F1
#
_entry.id   AF-A0A929DTP8-F1
#
_cell.length_a   1.000
_cell.length_b   1.000
_cell.length_c   1.000
_cell.angle_alpha   90.00
_cell.angle_beta   90.00
_cell.angle_gamma   90.00
#
_symmetry.space_group_name_H-M   'P 1'
#
loop_
_entity.id
_entity.type
_entity.pdbx_description
1 polymer ?
#
loop_
_entity_poly.entity_id
_entity_poly.type
_entity_poly.pdbx_seq_one_letter_code
_entity_poly.pdbx_strand_id
1 'polypeptide(L)'
;MNKLCIVIPLMGIALYPAALGLIPIDTYEWGFHGIGLPITLLLIMLLLLLTRATLLAGLMVTAALLASINAMESNNIWDYIIDPLLFIYTGFQLLKLTYNQQKRLNQ
;
A
#
# COMPACT_ATOMS: atom_id res chain seq x y z
N MET A 1 -12.74 -13.91 1.37
CA MET A 1 -12.33 -12.62 1.96
C MET A 1 -11.44 -11.91 0.96
N ASN A 2 -11.65 -10.62 0.66
CA ASN A 2 -10.81 -9.91 -0.31
C ASN A 2 -9.36 -9.86 0.24
N LYS A 3 -8.36 -10.24 -0.55
CA LYS A 3 -6.95 -10.31 -0.09
C LYS A 3 -6.49 -8.96 0.49
N LEU A 4 -7.03 -7.86 -0.04
CA LEU A 4 -6.78 -6.50 0.45
C LEU A 4 -7.28 -6.25 1.88
N CYS A 5 -8.36 -6.89 2.31
CA CYS A 5 -8.84 -6.81 3.71
C CYS A 5 -7.84 -7.37 4.72
N ILE A 6 -6.91 -8.20 4.27
CA ILE A 6 -5.88 -8.81 5.11
C ILE A 6 -4.59 -8.00 5.00
N VAL A 7 -4.18 -7.66 3.77
CA VAL A 7 -2.92 -6.95 3.51
C VAL A 7 -2.90 -5.56 4.16
N ILE A 8 -3.98 -4.79 4.04
CA ILE A 8 -4.02 -3.41 4.56
C ILE A 8 -3.83 -3.37 6.09
N PRO A 9 -4.59 -4.16 6.90
CA PRO A 9 -4.33 -4.21 8.34
C PRO A 9 -2.94 -4.73 8.71
N LEU A 10 -2.42 -5.73 7.99
CA LEU A 10 -1.07 -6.24 8.24
C LEU A 10 0.00 -5.17 8.01
N MET A 11 -0.13 -4.36 6.95
CA MET A 11 0.76 -3.21 6.73
C MET A 11 0.63 -2.19 7.85
N GLY A 12 -0.58 -1.91 8.32
CA GLY A 12 -0.80 -1.01 9.46
C GLY A 12 -0.13 -1.50 10.75
N ILE A 13 -0.27 -2.79 11.07
CA ILE A 13 0.37 -3.43 12.23
C ILE A 13 1.91 -3.43 12.08
N ALA A 14 2.42 -3.60 10.86
CA ALA A 14 3.86 -3.61 10.62
C ALA A 14 4.51 -2.22 10.73
N LEU A 15 3.75 -1.13 10.53
CA LEU A 15 4.31 0.22 10.40
C LEU A 15 3.94 1.15 11.56
N TYR A 16 2.67 1.21 11.97
CA TYR A 16 2.23 2.21 12.95
C TYR A 16 2.74 1.97 14.37
N PRO A 17 2.89 0.73 14.86
CA PRO A 17 3.55 0.50 16.15
C PRO A 17 5.01 0.99 16.17
N ALA A 18 5.73 0.83 15.05
CA ALA A 18 7.08 1.39 14.89
C ALA A 18 7.04 2.92 14.93
N ALA A 19 6.16 3.55 14.14
CA ALA A 19 6.02 5.01 14.11
C ALA A 19 5.64 5.63 15.47
N LEU A 20 4.95 4.88 16.33
CA LEU A 20 4.60 5.31 17.69
C LEU A 20 5.71 5.06 18.72
N GLY A 21 6.86 4.49 18.31
CA GLY A 21 7.95 4.13 19.22
C GLY A 21 7.64 2.93 20.13
N LEU A 22 6.65 2.11 19.78
CA LEU A 22 6.22 0.96 20.61
C LEU A 22 7.11 -0.27 20.42
N ILE A 23 7.89 -0.31 19.34
CA ILE A 23 8.82 -1.41 19.03
C ILE A 23 10.22 -0.85 18.73
N PRO A 24 11.29 -1.59 19.06
CA PRO A 24 12.66 -1.13 18.88
C PRO A 24 13.14 -1.13 17.43
N ILE A 25 12.41 -1.77 16.51
CA ILE A 25 12.71 -1.78 15.08
C ILE A 25 11.78 -0.78 14.41
N ASP A 26 12.35 0.30 13.88
CA ASP A 26 11.58 1.31 13.16
C ASP A 26 11.47 0.98 11.67
N THR A 27 10.51 0.13 11.34
CA THR A 27 10.15 -0.22 9.95
C THR A 27 9.51 0.96 9.21
N TYR A 28 8.96 1.93 9.93
CA TYR A 28 8.37 3.12 9.33
C TYR A 28 9.46 4.09 8.86
N GLU A 29 10.53 4.25 9.63
CA GLU A 29 11.72 5.05 9.27
C GLU A 29 12.40 4.57 7.98
N TRP A 30 12.28 3.29 7.62
CA TRP A 30 12.80 2.77 6.35
C TRP A 30 12.19 3.48 5.14
N GLY A 31 10.98 4.04 5.31
CA GLY A 31 10.30 4.86 4.32
C GLY A 31 11.07 6.11 3.92
N PHE A 32 11.90 6.64 4.83
CA PHE A 32 12.60 7.92 4.68
C PHE A 32 14.06 7.78 4.23
N HIS A 33 14.66 6.58 4.34
CA HIS A 33 16.11 6.44 4.30
C HIS A 33 16.61 5.48 3.21
N GLY A 34 17.49 6.01 2.35
CA GLY A 34 18.37 5.24 1.47
C GLY A 34 17.67 4.43 0.37
N ILE A 35 18.46 3.63 -0.35
CA ILE A 35 17.98 2.79 -1.47
C ILE A 35 17.53 1.39 -1.04
N GLY A 36 17.70 1.03 0.24
CA GLY A 36 17.43 -0.31 0.75
C GLY A 36 15.95 -0.71 0.62
N LEU A 37 15.04 0.21 1.01
CA LEU A 37 13.61 -0.03 0.87
C LEU A 37 13.16 -0.13 -0.60
N PRO A 38 13.52 0.80 -1.52
CA PRO A 38 13.24 0.65 -2.95
C PRO A 38 13.66 -0.69 -3.55
N ILE A 39 14.88 -1.16 -3.25
CA ILE A 39 15.39 -2.45 -3.76
C ILE A 39 14.55 -3.60 -3.20
N THR A 40 14.24 -3.57 -1.91
CA THR A 40 13.43 -4.60 -1.25
C THR A 40 12.02 -4.66 -1.85
N LEU A 41 11.40 -3.51 -2.10
CA LEU A 41 10.09 -3.41 -2.74
C LEU A 41 10.11 -3.96 -4.18
N LEU A 42 11.18 -3.71 -4.94
CA LEU A 42 11.36 -4.25 -6.28
C LEU A 42 11.46 -5.79 -6.27
N LEU A 43 12.19 -6.36 -5.31
CA LEU A 43 12.30 -7.81 -5.15
C LEU A 43 10.97 -8.45 -4.73
N ILE A 44 10.26 -7.84 -3.79
CA ILE A 44 8.92 -8.28 -3.38
C ILE A 44 7.96 -8.22 -4.56
N MET A 45 8.03 -7.17 -5.38
CA MET A 45 7.21 -7.03 -6.58
C MET A 45 7.45 -8.18 -7.57
N LEU A 46 8.70 -8.56 -7.81
CA LEU A 46 9.05 -9.67 -8.70
C LEU A 46 8.39 -10.98 -8.24
N LEU A 47 8.31 -11.21 -6.93
CA LEU A 47 7.61 -12.34 -6.33
C LEU A 47 6.08 -12.19 -6.43
N LEU A 48 5.54 -10.99 -6.24
CA LEU A 48 4.10 -10.71 -6.31
C LEU A 48 3.53 -10.83 -7.72
N LEU A 49 4.32 -10.59 -8.77
CA LEU A 49 3.93 -10.83 -10.16
C LEU A 49 3.50 -12.28 -10.39
N LEU A 50 4.10 -13.24 -9.67
CA LEU A 50 3.74 -14.66 -9.73
C LEU A 50 2.35 -14.94 -9.13
N THR A 51 1.83 -14.03 -8.31
CA THR A 51 0.58 -14.22 -7.54
C THR A 51 -0.63 -13.44 -8.10
N ARG A 52 -0.47 -12.80 -9.28
CA ARG A 52 -1.47 -11.91 -9.93
C ARG A 52 -1.88 -10.69 -9.09
N ALA A 53 -1.05 -10.26 -8.14
CA ALA A 53 -1.32 -9.07 -7.32
C ALA A 53 -0.91 -7.76 -8.06
N THR A 54 -1.49 -7.53 -9.24
CA THR A 54 -1.03 -6.50 -10.20
C THR A 54 -1.14 -5.07 -9.69
N LEU A 55 -2.18 -4.74 -8.91
CA LEU A 55 -2.33 -3.40 -8.33
C LEU A 55 -1.19 -3.07 -7.35
N LEU A 56 -0.94 -3.96 -6.39
CA LEU A 56 0.09 -3.77 -5.37
C LEU A 56 1.49 -3.75 -6.02
N ALA A 57 1.73 -4.65 -6.97
CA ALA A 57 2.95 -4.67 -7.76
C ALA A 57 3.17 -3.36 -8.53
N GLY A 58 2.10 -2.82 -9.15
CA GLY A 58 2.14 -1.53 -9.84
C GLY A 58 2.52 -0.37 -8.91
N LEU A 59 1.86 -0.28 -7.75
CA LEU A 59 2.16 0.75 -6.75
C LEU A 59 3.61 0.67 -6.25
N MET A 60 4.11 -0.55 -5.99
CA MET A 60 5.51 -0.74 -5.59
C MET A 60 6.51 -0.28 -6.67
N VAL A 61 6.23 -0.54 -7.95
CA VAL A 61 7.08 -0.05 -9.06
C VAL A 61 7.01 1.46 -9.17
N THR A 62 5.82 2.05 -9.14
CA THR A 62 5.67 3.50 -9.22
C THR A 62 6.39 4.19 -8.08
N ALA A 63 6.25 3.71 -6.85
CA ALA A 63 6.95 4.24 -5.69
C ALA A 63 8.48 4.12 -5.83
N ALA A 64 8.98 2.95 -6.25
CA ALA A 64 10.42 2.74 -6.46
C ALA A 64 11.00 3.61 -7.60
N LEU A 65 10.24 3.84 -8.67
CA LEU A 65 10.63 4.72 -9.78
C LEU A 65 10.64 6.18 -9.35
N LEU A 66 9.61 6.65 -8.65
CA LEU A 66 9.57 8.02 -8.14
C LEU A 66 10.73 8.30 -7.17
N ALA A 67 11.06 7.31 -6.32
CA ALA A 67 12.21 7.37 -5.43
C ALA A 67 13.54 7.46 -6.20
N SER A 68 13.72 6.68 -7.27
CA SER A 68 14.99 6.63 -8.01
C SER A 68 15.30 7.93 -8.78
N ILE A 69 14.26 8.68 -9.17
CA ILE A 69 14.41 9.97 -9.86
C ILE A 69 14.26 11.19 -8.92
N ASN A 70 14.13 10.97 -7.61
CA ASN A 70 13.87 12.01 -6.61
C ASN A 70 12.64 12.90 -6.95
N ALA A 71 11.60 12.32 -7.56
CA ALA A 71 10.37 13.03 -7.91
C ALA A 71 9.26 12.83 -6.86
N MET A 72 9.65 12.56 -5.61
CA MET A 72 8.73 12.39 -4.50
C MET A 72 8.56 13.72 -3.78
N GLU A 73 7.31 14.18 -3.66
CA GLU A 73 6.92 15.30 -2.81
C GLU A 73 7.01 14.93 -1.32
N SER A 74 6.57 13.72 -0.96
CA SER A 74 6.82 13.16 0.37
C SER A 74 8.11 12.35 0.36
N ASN A 75 8.96 12.56 1.36
CA ASN A 75 10.18 11.76 1.54
C ASN A 75 9.88 10.32 2.00
N ASN A 76 8.63 10.00 2.32
CA ASN A 76 8.24 8.67 2.77
C ASN A 76 7.69 7.83 1.61
N ILE A 77 8.41 6.77 1.25
CA ILE A 77 8.00 5.84 0.18
C ILE A 77 6.69 5.12 0.52
N TRP A 78 6.38 4.91 1.80
CA TRP A 78 5.15 4.23 2.22
C TRP A 78 3.89 4.97 1.78
N ASP A 79 3.92 6.31 1.72
CA ASP A 79 2.80 7.15 1.30
C ASP A 79 2.38 6.83 -0.14
N TYR A 80 3.35 6.52 -1.02
CA TYR A 80 3.11 6.20 -2.43
C TYR A 80 2.58 4.79 -2.68
N ILE A 81 2.54 3.96 -1.64
CA ILE A 81 2.04 2.58 -1.71
C ILE A 81 0.73 2.47 -0.95
N ILE A 82 0.70 2.94 0.30
CA ILE A 82 -0.41 2.72 1.22
C ILE A 82 -1.60 3.63 0.88
N ASP A 83 -1.36 4.91 0.62
CA ASP A 83 -2.44 5.86 0.40
C ASP A 83 -3.22 5.56 -0.89
N PRO A 84 -2.56 5.33 -2.05
CA PRO A 84 -3.28 4.93 -3.25
C PRO A 84 -4.01 3.59 -3.09
N LEU A 85 -3.41 2.63 -2.38
CA LEU A 85 -4.03 1.32 -2.13
C LEU A 85 -5.30 1.45 -1.29
N LEU A 86 -5.24 2.22 -0.20
CA LEU A 86 -6.38 2.53 0.65
C LEU A 86 -7.46 3.30 -0.11
N PHE A 87 -7.08 4.32 -0.88
CA PHE A 87 -8.01 5.13 -1.66
C PHE A 87 -8.80 4.29 -2.67
N ILE A 88 -8.10 3.49 -3.49
CA ILE A 88 -8.73 2.62 -4.50
C ILE A 88 -9.62 1.57 -3.82
N TYR A 89 -9.12 0.92 -2.77
CA TYR A 89 -9.86 -0.14 -2.09
C TYR A 89 -11.13 0.39 -1.42
N THR A 90 -11.02 1.47 -0.65
CA THR A 90 -12.17 2.06 0.06
C THR A 90 -13.18 2.68 -0.92
N GLY A 91 -12.71 3.35 -1.97
CA GLY A 91 -13.56 3.88 -3.04
C GLY A 91 -14.36 2.79 -3.76
N PHE A 92 -13.71 1.68 -4.14
CA PHE A 92 -14.41 0.54 -4.75
C PHE A 92 -15.47 -0.06 -3.81
N GLN A 93 -15.14 -0.21 -2.53
CA GLN A 93 -16.08 -0.74 -1.54
C GLN A 93 -17.28 0.20 -1.34
N LEU A 94 -17.05 1.51 -1.30
CA LEU A 94 -18.13 2.50 -1.20
C LEU A 94 -19.06 2.42 -2.42
N LEU A 95 -18.51 2.42 -3.64
CA LEU A 95 -19.30 2.30 -4.87
C LEU A 95 -20.14 1.02 -4.89
N LYS A 96 -19.54 -0.12 -4.48
CA LYS A 96 -20.24 -1.40 -4.38
C LYS A 96 -21.37 -1.36 -3.35
N LEU A 97 -21.17 -0.71 -2.21
CA LEU A 97 -22.20 -0.55 -1.18
C LEU A 97 -23.36 0.30 -1.70
N THR A 98 -23.08 1.45 -2.30
CA THR A 98 -24.09 2.35 -2.87
C THR A 98 -24.91 1.66 -3.97
N TYR A 99 -24.24 0.97 -4.90
CA TYR A 99 -24.91 0.20 -5.96
C TYR A 99 -25.86 -0.87 -5.39
N ASN A 100 -25.39 -1.62 -4.39
CA ASN A 100 -26.19 -2.66 -3.75
C ASN A 100 -27.38 -2.11 -2.96
N GLN A 101 -27.23 -0.93 -2.32
CA GLN A 101 -28.34 -0.27 -1.63
C GLN A 101 -29.40 0.18 -2.62
N GLN A 102 -29.01 0.83 -3.72
CA GLN A 102 -29.94 1.26 -4.77
C GLN A 102 -30.71 0.09 -5.37
N LYS A 103 -30.03 -1.03 -5.63
CA LYS A 103 -30.68 -2.25 -6.13
C LYS A 103 -31.74 -2.79 -5.17
N ARG A 104 -31.51 -2.74 -3.85
CA ARG A 104 -32.48 -3.19 -2.83
C ARG A 104 -33.70 -2.28 -2.71
N LEU A 105 -33.54 -0.98 -2.98
CA LEU A 105 -34.66 -0.03 -2.95
C LEU A 105 -35.57 -0.14 -4.17
N ASN A 106 -35.07 -0.69 -5.28
CA ASN A 106 -35.79 -0.87 -6.53
C ASN A 106 -36.38 -2.29 -6.72
N GLN A 107 -36.34 -3.12 -5.67
CA GLN A 107 -36.93 -4.47 -5.60
C GLN A 107 -38.09 -4.47 -4.61
#